data_AF-A0A7C4JLL0-F1
#
_entry.id   AF-A0A7C4JLL0-F1
#
_cell.length_a   1.000
_cell.length_b   1.000
_cell.length_c   1.000
_cell.angle_alpha   90.00
_cell.angle_beta   90.00
_cell.angle_gamma   90.00
#
_symmetry.space_group_name_H-M   'P 1'
#
loop_
_entity.id
_entity.type
_entity.pdbx_description
1 polymer ?
#
loop_
_entity_poly.entity_id
_entity_poly.type
_entity_poly.pdbx_seq_one_letter_code
_entity_poly.pdbx_strand_id
1 'polypeptide(L)'
;MEEKLLLYSVLECINQITSKCGSSTDIVKKVRSRARSIPSYSFTKGLVYSLVYIASRSSKDLVETGLKAQKCEEVINEIIMKKEVGNEEKSYAIYGAILLYIAKKLNIVNGNRFDDIIRDITKSPVAEIKMWSVLDWFKRFVEAYIRERE
;
A
#
# COMPACT_ATOMS: atom_id res chain seq x y z
N MET A 1 -10.04 -18.40 6.62
CA MET A 1 -9.71 -17.47 7.74
C MET A 1 -8.83 -16.33 7.25
N GLU A 2 -7.78 -16.64 6.50
CA GLU A 2 -6.83 -15.66 5.92
C GLU A 2 -7.48 -14.65 4.96
N GLU A 3 -8.41 -15.10 4.10
CA GLU A 3 -9.11 -14.22 3.15
C GLU A 3 -10.01 -13.17 3.82
N LYS A 4 -10.77 -13.55 4.87
CA LYS A 4 -11.57 -12.59 5.63
C LYS A 4 -10.69 -11.51 6.27
N LEU A 5 -9.54 -11.91 6.85
CA LEU A 5 -8.60 -10.97 7.45
C LEU A 5 -8.01 -10.01 6.39
N LEU A 6 -7.68 -10.52 5.21
CA LEU A 6 -7.25 -9.70 4.08
C LEU A 6 -8.32 -8.66 3.71
N LEU A 7 -9.56 -9.10 3.46
CA LEU A 7 -10.67 -8.22 3.08
C LEU A 7 -10.91 -7.12 4.11
N TYR A 8 -10.98 -7.47 5.40
CA TYR A 8 -11.18 -6.49 6.47
C TYR A 8 -9.99 -5.53 6.59
N SER A 9 -8.75 -5.99 6.39
CA SER A 9 -7.56 -5.13 6.46
C SER A 9 -7.50 -4.14 5.30
N VAL A 10 -7.85 -4.58 4.09
CA VAL A 10 -7.96 -3.69 2.92
C VAL A 10 -9.07 -2.67 3.16
N LEU A 11 -10.27 -3.11 3.55
CA LEU A 11 -11.42 -2.24 3.78
C LEU A 11 -11.16 -1.22 4.89
N GLU A 12 -10.52 -1.64 5.99
CA GLU A 12 -10.04 -0.74 7.06
C GLU A 12 -9.21 0.39 6.47
N CYS A 13 -8.17 0.06 5.68
CA CYS A 13 -7.30 1.06 5.08
C CYS A 13 -8.01 1.99 4.09
N ILE A 14 -8.93 1.46 3.27
CA ILE A 14 -9.69 2.30 2.34
C ILE A 14 -10.58 3.29 3.09
N ASN A 15 -11.24 2.86 4.16
CA ASN A 15 -12.04 3.75 5.02
C ASN A 15 -11.18 4.83 5.68
N GLN A 16 -9.95 4.50 6.09
CA GLN A 16 -9.03 5.50 6.65
C GLN A 16 -8.58 6.52 5.59
N ILE A 17 -8.23 6.06 4.39
CA ILE A 17 -7.85 6.98 3.29
C ILE A 17 -9.01 7.93 2.96
N THR A 18 -10.22 7.40 2.77
CA THR A 18 -11.37 8.22 2.33
C THR A 18 -11.86 9.17 3.43
N SER A 19 -11.83 8.77 4.70
CA SER A 19 -12.23 9.63 5.82
C SER A 19 -11.22 10.73 6.13
N LYS A 20 -9.91 10.42 6.10
CA LYS A 20 -8.86 11.39 6.46
C LYS A 20 -8.52 12.35 5.32
N CYS A 21 -8.52 11.85 4.08
CA CYS A 21 -8.11 12.64 2.92
C CYS A 21 -9.31 13.17 2.13
N GLY A 22 -10.52 12.67 2.33
CA GLY A 22 -11.68 12.94 1.47
C GLY A 22 -11.65 12.11 0.18
N SER A 23 -12.79 11.50 -0.20
CA SER A 23 -12.88 10.55 -1.32
C SER A 23 -12.58 11.13 -2.71
N SER A 24 -12.56 12.46 -2.85
CA SER A 24 -12.43 13.15 -4.14
C SER A 24 -11.18 14.05 -4.22
N THR A 25 -10.28 13.98 -3.24
CA THR A 25 -9.07 14.81 -3.24
C THR A 25 -8.01 14.27 -4.20
N ASP A 26 -7.11 15.17 -4.61
CA ASP A 26 -6.03 14.86 -5.56
C ASP A 26 -5.17 13.67 -5.09
N ILE A 27 -4.78 13.66 -3.81
CA ILE A 27 -3.98 12.58 -3.23
C ILE A 27 -4.68 11.21 -3.34
N VAL A 28 -5.98 11.14 -3.08
CA VAL A 28 -6.76 9.89 -3.12
C VAL A 28 -6.96 9.41 -4.56
N LYS A 29 -7.19 10.34 -5.50
CA LYS A 29 -7.23 10.03 -6.95
C LYS A 29 -5.89 9.46 -7.42
N LYS A 30 -4.78 10.00 -6.93
CA LYS A 30 -3.44 9.51 -7.25
C LYS A 30 -3.16 8.13 -6.64
N VAL A 31 -3.61 7.85 -5.41
CA VAL A 31 -3.57 6.49 -4.82
C VAL A 31 -4.35 5.52 -5.70
N ARG A 32 -5.52 5.90 -6.19
CA ARG A 32 -6.31 5.11 -7.17
C ARG A 32 -5.55 4.83 -8.46
N SER A 33 -4.83 5.80 -8.99
CA SER A 33 -3.97 5.59 -10.17
C SER A 33 -2.88 4.54 -9.91
N ARG A 34 -2.25 4.54 -8.73
CA ARG A 34 -1.24 3.52 -8.36
C ARG A 34 -1.87 2.13 -8.20
N ALA A 35 -3.01 2.05 -7.52
CA ALA A 35 -3.74 0.80 -7.35
C ALA A 35 -4.12 0.15 -8.70
N ARG A 36 -4.34 0.95 -9.75
CA ARG A 36 -4.63 0.46 -11.11
C ARG A 36 -3.39 0.04 -11.89
N SER A 37 -2.26 0.71 -11.71
CA SER A 37 -1.06 0.54 -12.54
C SER A 37 -0.03 -0.42 -11.94
N ILE A 38 0.20 -0.36 -10.63
CA ILE A 38 1.23 -1.17 -9.98
C ILE A 38 1.00 -2.68 -10.11
N PRO A 39 -0.24 -3.24 -10.01
CA PRO A 39 -0.42 -4.69 -10.17
C PRO A 39 0.16 -5.22 -11.49
N SER A 40 0.06 -4.45 -12.58
CA SER A 40 0.67 -4.81 -13.87
C SER A 40 2.20 -4.77 -13.83
N TYR A 41 2.82 -3.83 -13.10
CA TYR A 41 4.26 -3.82 -12.90
C TYR A 41 4.71 -5.02 -12.06
N SER A 42 3.98 -5.36 -11.01
CA SER A 42 4.29 -6.53 -10.18
C SER A 42 4.18 -7.81 -10.99
N PHE A 43 3.17 -7.93 -11.86
CA PHE A 43 3.02 -9.07 -12.77
C PHE A 43 4.20 -9.20 -13.74
N THR A 44 4.62 -8.09 -14.35
CA THR A 44 5.58 -8.09 -15.47
C THR A 44 7.04 -8.03 -15.03
N LYS A 45 7.33 -7.43 -13.87
CA LYS A 45 8.69 -7.15 -13.38
C LYS A 45 8.97 -7.75 -12.00
N GLY A 46 7.99 -8.39 -11.38
CA GLY A 46 8.08 -8.96 -10.04
C GLY A 46 7.76 -7.96 -8.94
N LEU A 47 7.35 -8.48 -7.79
CA LEU A 47 6.93 -7.67 -6.63
C LEU A 47 8.07 -6.82 -6.06
N VAL A 48 9.28 -7.36 -5.97
CA VAL A 48 10.46 -6.64 -5.46
C VAL A 48 10.72 -5.38 -6.28
N TYR A 49 10.68 -5.48 -7.61
CA TYR A 49 10.82 -4.34 -8.50
C TYR A 49 9.76 -3.28 -8.20
N SER A 50 8.49 -3.69 -8.06
CA SER A 50 7.38 -2.78 -7.78
C SER A 50 7.54 -2.06 -6.45
N LEU A 51 7.96 -2.75 -5.39
CA LEU A 51 8.21 -2.13 -4.08
C LEU A 51 9.35 -1.10 -4.17
N VAL A 52 10.46 -1.45 -4.82
CA VAL A 52 11.59 -0.53 -5.04
C VAL A 52 11.16 0.68 -5.87
N TYR A 53 10.33 0.47 -6.89
CA TYR A 53 9.76 1.54 -7.70
C TYR A 53 8.85 2.47 -6.86
N ILE A 54 7.99 1.94 -6.00
CA ILE A 54 7.15 2.76 -5.12
C ILE A 54 8.01 3.58 -4.16
N ALA A 55 9.03 2.96 -3.55
CA ALA A 55 9.95 3.63 -2.64
C ALA A 55 10.75 4.74 -3.35
N SER A 56 11.19 4.52 -4.59
CA SER A 56 11.95 5.53 -5.35
C SER A 56 11.09 6.71 -5.85
N ARG A 57 9.79 6.50 -6.01
CA ARG A 57 8.81 7.56 -6.33
C ARG A 57 8.26 8.27 -5.10
N SER A 58 8.62 7.79 -3.92
CA SER A 58 8.31 8.41 -2.64
C SER A 58 9.56 8.53 -1.77
N SER A 59 9.55 7.86 -0.62
CA SER A 59 10.72 7.63 0.20
C SER A 59 10.58 6.25 0.82
N LYS A 60 11.70 5.53 0.91
CA LYS A 60 11.81 4.27 1.63
C LYS A 60 11.26 4.40 3.06
N ASP A 61 11.60 5.48 3.76
CA ASP A 61 11.20 5.66 5.16
C ASP A 61 9.69 5.88 5.32
N LEU A 62 9.06 6.57 4.36
CA LEU A 62 7.60 6.75 4.36
C LEU A 62 6.88 5.44 4.04
N VAL A 63 7.43 4.62 3.15
CA VAL A 63 6.86 3.29 2.84
C VAL A 63 7.01 2.34 4.04
N GLU A 64 8.13 2.40 4.77
CA GLU A 64 8.38 1.58 5.97
C GLU A 64 7.41 1.87 7.13
N THR A 65 6.70 3.01 7.15
CA THR A 65 5.68 3.31 8.17
C THR A 65 4.64 2.19 8.28
N GLY A 66 4.29 1.59 7.15
CA GLY A 66 3.41 0.42 7.07
C GLY A 66 3.88 -0.78 7.89
N LEU A 67 5.19 -0.98 7.98
CA LEU A 67 5.77 -2.09 8.76
C LEU A 67 5.76 -1.79 10.26
N LYS A 68 5.64 -0.54 10.68
CA LYS A 68 5.77 -0.14 12.09
C LYS A 68 4.40 0.11 12.72
N ALA A 69 3.41 0.46 11.92
CA ALA A 69 2.06 0.76 12.35
C ALA A 69 1.31 -0.47 12.89
N GLN A 70 0.51 -0.25 13.92
CA GLN A 70 -0.44 -1.22 14.47
C GLN A 70 -1.84 -1.08 13.84
N LYS A 71 -2.16 0.13 13.37
CA LYS A 71 -3.44 0.45 12.74
C LYS A 71 -3.21 1.18 11.43
N CYS A 72 -4.11 0.98 10.46
CA CYS A 72 -3.94 1.65 9.17
C CYS A 72 -4.06 3.18 9.29
N GLU A 73 -4.82 3.67 10.27
CA GLU A 73 -4.92 5.11 10.57
C GLU A 73 -3.56 5.75 10.87
N GLU A 74 -2.67 5.05 11.58
CA GLU A 74 -1.33 5.55 11.93
C GLU A 74 -0.50 5.77 10.67
N VAL A 75 -0.55 4.83 9.73
CA VAL A 75 0.11 4.92 8.41
C VAL A 75 -0.36 6.17 7.67
N ILE A 76 -1.68 6.38 7.58
CA ILE A 76 -2.23 7.51 6.84
C ILE A 76 -1.86 8.82 7.50
N ASN A 77 -2.04 8.94 8.81
CA ASN A 77 -1.75 10.17 9.56
C ASN A 77 -0.28 10.57 9.45
N GLU A 78 0.65 9.61 9.59
CA GLU A 78 2.08 9.87 9.52
C GLU A 78 2.48 10.47 8.17
N ILE A 79 1.90 9.97 7.07
CA ILE A 79 2.24 10.42 5.71
C ILE A 79 1.56 11.75 5.36
N ILE A 80 0.27 11.94 5.70
CA ILE A 80 -0.44 13.17 5.34
C ILE A 80 0.10 14.39 6.08
N MET A 81 0.59 14.21 7.31
CA MET A 81 1.14 15.28 8.16
C MET A 81 2.47 15.86 7.67
N LYS A 82 3.18 15.19 6.74
CA LYS A 82 4.43 15.68 6.14
C LYS A 82 4.13 16.80 5.15
N LYS A 83 4.24 18.07 5.57
CA LYS A 83 3.84 19.23 4.76
C LYS A 83 4.78 19.48 3.58
N GLU A 84 6.04 19.08 3.71
CA GLU A 84 7.10 19.20 2.73
C GLU A 84 6.99 18.20 1.57
N VAL A 85 6.15 17.18 1.71
CA VAL A 85 5.97 16.10 0.72
C VAL A 85 4.77 16.40 -0.18
N GLY A 86 4.98 16.40 -1.51
CA GLY A 86 3.92 16.66 -2.48
C GLY A 86 2.90 15.52 -2.59
N ASN A 87 1.68 15.81 -3.06
CA ASN A 87 0.60 14.81 -3.20
C ASN A 87 0.97 13.59 -4.06
N GLU A 88 1.81 13.80 -5.10
CA GLU A 88 2.32 12.71 -5.92
C GLU A 88 3.12 11.71 -5.08
N GLU A 89 4.10 12.22 -4.36
CA GLU A 89 5.00 11.46 -3.51
C GLU A 89 4.24 10.79 -2.36
N LYS A 90 3.33 11.53 -1.70
CA LYS A 90 2.43 10.98 -0.68
C LYS A 90 1.55 9.85 -1.22
N SER A 91 1.08 9.95 -2.47
CA SER A 91 0.23 8.89 -3.04
C SER A 91 0.98 7.56 -3.21
N TYR A 92 2.26 7.62 -3.58
CA TYR A 92 3.14 6.45 -3.63
C TYR A 92 3.43 5.92 -2.22
N ALA A 93 3.75 6.82 -1.27
CA ALA A 93 4.00 6.44 0.11
C ALA A 93 2.78 5.75 0.73
N ILE A 94 1.59 6.33 0.65
CA ILE A 94 0.34 5.77 1.18
C ILE A 94 0.08 4.39 0.58
N TYR A 95 0.19 4.28 -0.75
CA TYR A 95 -0.02 3.02 -1.45
C TYR A 95 0.97 1.94 -0.96
N GLY A 96 2.27 2.24 -0.98
CA GLY A 96 3.30 1.29 -0.56
C GLY A 96 3.21 0.92 0.91
N ALA A 97 3.00 1.90 1.79
CA ALA A 97 2.90 1.67 3.22
C ALA A 97 1.68 0.83 3.58
N ILE A 98 0.52 1.03 2.93
CA ILE A 98 -0.64 0.15 3.14
C ILE A 98 -0.34 -1.28 2.70
N LEU A 99 0.30 -1.46 1.54
CA LEU A 99 0.66 -2.81 1.09
C LEU A 99 1.54 -3.51 2.13
N LEU A 100 2.53 -2.81 2.69
CA LEU A 100 3.40 -3.35 3.72
C LEU A 100 2.70 -3.60 5.05
N TYR A 101 1.79 -2.72 5.46
CA TYR A 101 0.94 -2.91 6.64
C TYR A 101 0.09 -4.17 6.52
N ILE A 102 -0.61 -4.35 5.40
CA ILE A 102 -1.43 -5.53 5.17
C ILE A 102 -0.55 -6.79 5.09
N ALA A 103 0.59 -6.71 4.38
CA ALA A 103 1.52 -7.82 4.27
C ALA A 103 2.01 -8.29 5.65
N LYS A 104 2.37 -7.35 6.52
CA LYS A 104 2.81 -7.65 7.89
C LYS A 104 1.65 -8.20 8.73
N LYS A 105 0.48 -7.59 8.67
CA LYS A 105 -0.73 -8.03 9.40
C LYS A 105 -1.17 -9.46 9.02
N LEU A 106 -0.91 -9.86 7.79
CA LEU A 106 -1.18 -11.21 7.28
C LEU A 106 -0.01 -12.19 7.46
N ASN A 107 1.08 -11.78 8.12
CA ASN A 107 2.31 -12.57 8.26
C ASN A 107 2.89 -13.04 6.92
N ILE A 108 2.72 -12.26 5.86
CA ILE A 108 3.31 -12.52 4.54
C ILE A 108 4.80 -12.18 4.56
N VAL A 109 5.14 -11.13 5.30
CA VAL A 109 6.51 -10.62 5.46
C VAL A 109 6.78 -10.38 6.94
N ASN A 110 8.03 -10.55 7.33
CA ASN A 110 8.52 -10.32 8.68
C ASN A 110 9.56 -9.19 8.65
N GLY A 111 9.72 -8.51 9.79
CA GLY A 111 10.67 -7.41 9.92
C GLY A 111 10.02 -6.04 9.95
N ASN A 112 10.87 -5.04 10.16
CA ASN A 112 10.47 -3.65 10.43
C ASN A 112 11.17 -2.67 9.48
N ARG A 113 11.99 -3.19 8.56
CA ARG A 113 12.78 -2.41 7.61
C ARG A 113 12.53 -2.88 6.20
N PHE A 114 12.67 -1.96 5.25
CA PHE A 114 12.42 -2.25 3.85
C PHE A 114 13.32 -3.36 3.30
N ASP A 115 14.59 -3.42 3.75
CA ASP A 115 15.53 -4.45 3.32
C ASP A 115 15.18 -5.86 3.85
N ASP A 116 14.51 -5.96 4.98
CA ASP A 116 13.96 -7.23 5.48
C ASP A 116 12.90 -7.76 4.51
N ILE A 117 12.00 -6.88 4.07
CA ILE A 117 10.89 -7.23 3.17
C ILE A 117 11.39 -7.72 1.81
N ILE A 118 12.41 -7.06 1.25
CA ILE A 118 13.01 -7.49 -0.01
C ILE A 118 13.61 -8.89 0.14
N ARG A 119 14.29 -9.17 1.25
CA ARG A 119 14.87 -10.49 1.52
C ARG A 119 13.79 -11.56 1.69
N ASP A 120 12.72 -11.26 2.41
CA ASP A 120 11.62 -12.18 2.67
C ASP A 120 10.89 -12.58 1.38
N ILE A 121 10.55 -11.60 0.55
CA ILE A 121 9.88 -11.85 -0.74
C ILE A 121 10.80 -12.64 -1.68
N THR A 122 12.08 -12.27 -1.75
CA THR A 122 13.04 -12.94 -2.65
C THR A 122 13.27 -14.41 -2.27
N LYS A 123 13.18 -14.74 -0.97
CA LYS A 123 13.35 -16.11 -0.47
C LYS A 123 12.07 -16.95 -0.53
N SER A 124 10.91 -16.33 -0.73
CA SER A 124 9.61 -17.00 -0.63
C SER A 124 8.70 -16.68 -1.82
N PRO A 125 8.63 -17.56 -2.82
CA PRO A 125 7.66 -17.44 -3.92
C PRO A 125 6.20 -17.39 -3.40
N VAL A 126 5.93 -18.01 -2.26
CA VAL A 126 4.62 -17.97 -1.60
C VAL A 126 4.27 -16.56 -1.13
N ALA A 127 5.24 -15.79 -0.64
CA ALA A 127 5.00 -14.41 -0.23
C ALA A 127 4.57 -13.54 -1.42
N GLU A 128 5.19 -13.75 -2.59
CA GLU A 128 4.80 -13.08 -3.82
C GLU A 128 3.37 -13.44 -4.22
N ILE A 129 2.99 -14.72 -4.25
CA ILE A 129 1.61 -15.15 -4.58
C ILE A 129 0.58 -14.51 -3.64
N LYS A 130 0.83 -14.50 -2.33
CA LYS A 130 -0.08 -13.88 -1.36
C LYS A 130 -0.22 -12.38 -1.58
N MET A 131 0.86 -11.70 -1.93
CA MET A 131 0.84 -10.26 -2.23
C MET A 131 0.04 -9.93 -3.48
N TRP A 132 -0.07 -10.84 -4.44
CA TRP A 132 -0.93 -10.62 -5.60
C TRP A 132 -2.41 -10.53 -5.21
N SER A 133 -2.85 -11.37 -4.27
CA SER A 133 -4.20 -11.25 -3.70
C SER A 133 -4.40 -9.91 -2.99
N VAL A 134 -3.39 -9.42 -2.26
CA VAL A 134 -3.43 -8.08 -1.64
C VAL A 134 -3.59 -7.00 -2.70
N LEU A 135 -2.77 -7.03 -3.75
CA LEU A 135 -2.77 -6.05 -4.84
C LEU A 135 -4.12 -6.01 -5.58
N ASP A 136 -4.69 -7.18 -5.90
CA ASP A 136 -5.96 -7.27 -6.62
C ASP A 136 -7.13 -6.78 -5.76
N TRP A 137 -7.25 -7.25 -4.51
CA TRP A 137 -8.29 -6.76 -3.61
C TRP A 137 -8.17 -5.26 -3.37
N PHE A 138 -6.97 -4.76 -3.10
CA PHE A 138 -6.75 -3.33 -2.90
C PHE A 138 -7.18 -2.52 -4.13
N LYS A 139 -6.85 -2.97 -5.34
CA LYS A 139 -7.34 -2.35 -6.59
C LYS A 139 -8.86 -2.30 -6.64
N ARG A 140 -9.56 -3.42 -6.39
CA ARG A 140 -11.02 -3.48 -6.47
C ARG A 140 -11.71 -2.57 -5.46
N PHE A 141 -11.23 -2.54 -4.23
CA PHE A 141 -11.79 -1.64 -3.22
C PHE A 141 -11.51 -0.17 -3.55
N VAL A 142 -10.31 0.18 -3.99
CA VAL A 142 -10.01 1.55 -4.39
C VAL A 142 -10.88 1.98 -5.58
N GLU A 143 -11.07 1.13 -6.59
CA GLU A 143 -11.93 1.43 -7.74
C GLU A 143 -13.39 1.65 -7.32
N ALA A 144 -13.88 0.92 -6.32
CA ALA A 144 -15.26 1.01 -5.85
C ALA A 144 -15.54 2.20 -4.92
N TYR A 145 -14.58 2.58 -4.05
CA TYR A 145 -14.81 3.58 -3.00
C TYR A 145 -14.32 4.99 -3.35
N ILE A 146 -13.41 5.12 -4.32
CA ILE A 146 -12.81 6.40 -4.70
C ILE A 146 -13.37 6.85 -6.05
N ARG A 147 -14.09 7.98 -6.03
CA ARG A 147 -14.76 8.55 -7.23
C ARG A 147 -13.77 9.23 -8.16
N GLU A 148 -13.98 9.07 -9.47
CA GLU A 148 -13.13 9.64 -10.51
C GLU A 148 -13.54 11.09 -10.88
N ARG A 149 -14.84 11.43 -10.77
CA ARG A 149 -15.41 12.78 -11.01
C ARG A 149 -16.68 13.01 -10.19
N GLU A 150 -16.85 14.25 -9.72
CA GLU A 150 -18.08 15.04 -9.88
C GLU A 150 -17.80 16.07 -10.98
#